data_AF-A0A3M1E8E3-F1
#
_entry.id   AF-A0A3M1E8E3-F1
#
_cell.length_a   1.000
_cell.length_b   1.000
_cell.length_c   1.000
_cell.angle_alpha   90.00
_cell.angle_beta   90.00
_cell.angle_gamma   90.00
#
_symmetry.space_group_name_H-M   'P 1'
#
loop_
_entity.id
_entity.type
_entity.pdbx_description
1 polymer ?
#
loop_
_entity_poly.entity_id
_entity_poly.type
_entity_poly.pdbx_seq_one_letter_code
_entity_poly.pdbx_strand_id
1 'polypeptide(L)'
;MTAKYTKLSLFCTKLIEAGWLAAVVAVPLFFNIYTARTFEPDKLTLLRSIVTVMLLAWLVKLLEEGGQTEAERPFGERFRAWIKQPMVLPALAISLVYIVSTALSLSPLVSLWGSYQRLQGSYTFLSYVVVFAMMAVNMSSREQVDRFVTTVILASVPVALYGIIQHNGLDPLPWAGNVTRRVASNMGNAIFV
;
A
#
# COMPACT_ATOMS: atom_id res chain seq x y z
N MET A 1 -16.09 30.80 -2.31
CA MET A 1 -14.76 31.29 -2.75
C MET A 1 -13.94 30.07 -3.08
N THR A 2 -13.36 29.98 -4.28
CA THR A 2 -12.57 28.83 -4.71
C THR A 2 -11.18 28.88 -4.08
N ALA A 3 -10.86 27.94 -3.19
CA ALA A 3 -9.49 27.71 -2.75
C ALA A 3 -8.59 27.57 -4.01
N LYS A 4 -7.63 28.47 -4.16
CA LYS A 4 -6.69 28.45 -5.29
C LYS A 4 -5.72 27.28 -5.06
N TYR A 5 -6.05 26.09 -5.56
CA TYR A 5 -5.07 25.02 -5.65
C TYR A 5 -3.89 25.50 -6.48
N THR A 6 -2.69 25.44 -5.91
CA THR A 6 -1.46 25.68 -6.66
C THR A 6 -1.20 24.53 -7.63
N LYS A 7 -0.35 24.78 -8.63
CA LYS A 7 0.08 23.73 -9.57
C LYS A 7 0.80 22.58 -8.85
N LEU A 8 1.51 22.88 -7.75
CA LEU A 8 2.27 21.90 -6.99
C LEU A 8 1.34 21.00 -6.15
N SER A 9 0.35 21.54 -5.42
CA SER A 9 -0.64 20.73 -4.69
C SER A 9 -1.45 19.81 -5.62
N LEU A 10 -1.80 20.30 -6.82
CA LEU A 10 -2.43 19.47 -7.86
C LEU A 10 -1.52 18.33 -8.31
N PHE A 11 -0.24 18.61 -8.57
CA PHE A 11 0.75 17.60 -8.92
C PHE A 11 0.90 16.55 -7.82
N CYS A 12 1.06 16.96 -6.56
CA CYS A 12 1.15 16.06 -5.40
C CYS A 12 -0.10 15.17 -5.28
N THR A 13 -1.29 15.73 -5.49
CA THR A 13 -2.54 14.95 -5.48
C THR A 13 -2.57 13.88 -6.57
N LYS A 14 -2.13 14.23 -7.79
CA LYS A 14 -2.01 13.27 -8.90
C LYS A 14 -0.92 12.23 -8.65
N LEU A 15 0.18 12.61 -8.00
CA LEU A 15 1.26 11.68 -7.64
C LEU A 15 0.80 10.65 -6.61
N ILE A 16 0.04 11.08 -5.59
CA ILE A 16 -0.55 10.17 -4.60
C ILE A 16 -1.49 9.19 -5.28
N GLU A 17 -2.33 9.67 -6.20
CA GLU A 17 -3.22 8.81 -7.01
C GLU A 17 -2.44 7.78 -7.85
N ALA A 18 -1.44 8.24 -8.59
CA ALA A 18 -0.56 7.36 -9.35
C ALA A 18 0.16 6.35 -8.44
N GLY A 19 0.52 6.74 -7.21
CA GLY A 19 1.20 5.90 -6.24
C GLY A 19 0.38 4.68 -5.81
N TRP A 20 -0.87 4.87 -5.38
CA TRP A 20 -1.70 3.72 -5.00
C TRP A 20 -2.14 2.87 -6.19
N LEU A 21 -2.32 3.46 -7.38
CA LEU A 21 -2.52 2.72 -8.63
C LEU A 21 -1.29 1.87 -8.99
N ALA A 22 -0.09 2.44 -8.88
CA ALA A 22 1.16 1.73 -9.10
C ALA A 22 1.34 0.60 -8.09
N ALA A 23 0.96 0.80 -6.83
CA ALA A 23 1.04 -0.24 -5.79
C ALA A 23 0.19 -1.47 -6.14
N VAL A 24 -1.07 -1.27 -6.58
CA VAL A 24 -1.96 -2.41 -6.94
C VAL A 24 -1.57 -3.12 -8.24
N VAL A 25 -0.70 -2.54 -9.05
CA VAL A 25 -0.14 -3.21 -10.23
C VAL A 25 1.19 -3.87 -9.89
N ALA A 26 2.14 -3.10 -9.36
CA ALA A 26 3.51 -3.55 -9.23
C ALA A 26 3.67 -4.61 -8.14
N VAL A 27 2.98 -4.49 -7.00
CA VAL A 27 3.07 -5.45 -5.89
C VAL A 27 2.58 -6.86 -6.26
N PRO A 28 1.40 -7.06 -6.87
CA PRO A 28 0.97 -8.41 -7.22
C PRO A 28 1.77 -9.03 -8.37
N LEU A 29 2.28 -8.22 -9.31
CA LEU A 29 3.01 -8.72 -10.48
C LEU A 29 4.49 -9.01 -10.23
N PHE A 30 5.08 -8.39 -9.21
CA PHE A 30 6.51 -8.50 -8.96
C PHE A 30 6.88 -9.76 -8.18
N PHE A 31 7.84 -10.51 -8.69
CA PHE A 31 8.58 -11.52 -7.95
C PHE A 31 9.99 -11.63 -8.54
N ASN A 32 10.95 -12.12 -7.77
CA ASN A 32 12.34 -12.24 -8.22
C ASN A 32 12.91 -13.61 -7.85
N ILE A 33 13.16 -14.45 -8.86
CA ILE A 33 13.68 -15.82 -8.65
C ILE A 33 15.10 -15.85 -8.09
N TYR A 34 15.84 -14.74 -8.15
CA TYR A 34 17.22 -14.66 -7.69
C TYR A 34 17.34 -14.31 -6.20
N THR A 35 16.25 -13.94 -5.53
CA THR A 35 16.26 -13.65 -4.09
C THR A 35 15.97 -14.91 -3.28
N ALA A 36 16.50 -14.97 -2.06
CA ALA A 36 16.30 -16.10 -1.15
C ALA A 36 14.82 -16.37 -0.81
N ARG A 37 13.97 -15.36 -0.98
CA ARG A 37 12.51 -15.43 -0.80
C ARG A 37 11.87 -14.70 -1.98
N THR A 38 11.50 -15.47 -2.99
CA THR A 38 11.09 -15.01 -4.32
C THR A 38 9.94 -13.99 -4.34
N PHE A 39 9.10 -13.99 -3.31
CA PHE A 39 7.85 -13.21 -3.29
C PHE A 39 7.82 -12.15 -2.19
N GLU A 40 7.90 -12.54 -0.92
CA GLU A 40 7.44 -11.67 0.16
C GLU A 40 8.29 -10.40 0.40
N PRO A 41 9.60 -10.48 0.70
CA PRO A 41 10.38 -9.28 1.07
C PRO A 41 10.51 -8.26 -0.07
N ASP A 42 10.59 -8.74 -1.30
CA ASP A 42 10.75 -7.94 -2.50
C ASP A 42 9.50 -7.08 -2.78
N LYS A 43 8.32 -7.69 -2.66
CA LYS A 43 7.02 -6.99 -2.75
C LYS A 43 6.84 -5.94 -1.67
N LEU A 44 7.24 -6.24 -0.43
CA LEU A 44 7.13 -5.31 0.68
C LEU A 44 8.08 -4.13 0.54
N THR A 45 9.29 -4.37 0.04
CA THR A 45 10.26 -3.31 -0.22
C THR A 45 9.73 -2.37 -1.30
N LEU A 46 9.19 -2.92 -2.40
CA LEU A 46 8.55 -2.15 -3.46
C LEU A 46 7.40 -1.28 -2.93
N LEU A 47 6.51 -1.86 -2.11
CA LEU A 47 5.41 -1.12 -1.51
C LEU A 47 5.93 0.00 -0.58
N ARG A 48 6.89 -0.29 0.31
CA ARG A 48 7.50 0.70 1.21
C ARG A 48 8.11 1.88 0.45
N SER A 49 8.75 1.62 -0.69
CA SER A 49 9.31 2.67 -1.57
C SER A 49 8.21 3.55 -2.16
N ILE A 50 7.14 2.95 -2.70
CA ILE A 50 5.99 3.70 -3.24
C ILE A 50 5.35 4.56 -2.15
N VAL A 51 5.13 3.98 -0.97
CA VAL A 51 4.53 4.67 0.18
C VAL A 51 5.39 5.83 0.64
N THR A 52 6.72 5.68 0.68
CA THR A 52 7.65 6.76 1.02
C THR A 52 7.50 7.94 0.05
N VAL A 53 7.41 7.68 -1.26
CA VAL A 53 7.19 8.73 -2.27
C VAL A 53 5.83 9.42 -2.09
N MET A 54 4.78 8.64 -1.84
CA MET A 54 3.44 9.18 -1.57
C MET A 54 3.43 10.05 -0.30
N LEU A 55 4.10 9.62 0.76
CA LEU A 55 4.25 10.38 2.00
C LEU A 55 4.94 11.72 1.78
N LEU A 56 6.04 11.72 1.04
CA LEU A 56 6.76 12.96 0.71
C LEU A 56 5.87 13.93 -0.07
N ALA A 57 5.15 13.44 -1.08
CA ALA A 57 4.22 14.27 -1.83
C ALA A 57 3.05 14.81 -0.98
N TRP A 58 2.56 14.01 -0.05
CA TRP A 58 1.52 14.45 0.88
C TRP A 58 2.03 15.49 1.87
N LEU A 59 3.25 15.35 2.40
CA LEU A 59 3.87 16.36 3.26
C LEU A 59 4.05 17.69 2.53
N VAL A 60 4.53 17.66 1.28
CA VAL A 60 4.65 18.86 0.43
C VAL A 60 3.28 19.51 0.25
N LYS A 61 2.25 18.73 -0.07
CA LYS A 61 0.86 19.23 -0.19
C LYS A 61 0.36 19.88 1.10
N LEU A 62 0.60 19.26 2.26
CA LEU A 62 0.17 19.80 3.56
C LEU A 62 0.87 21.11 3.91
N LEU A 63 2.17 21.23 3.62
CA LEU A 63 2.93 22.48 3.86
C LEU A 63 2.41 23.62 2.98
N GLU A 64 2.07 23.31 1.73
CA GLU A 64 1.59 24.30 0.77
C GLU A 64 0.15 24.74 1.07
N GLU A 65 -0.73 23.80 1.41
CA GLU A 65 -2.12 24.10 1.81
C GLU A 65 -2.18 24.76 3.19
N GLY A 66 -1.32 24.37 4.12
CA GLY A 66 -1.21 24.96 5.46
C GLY A 66 -0.78 26.43 5.44
N GLY A 67 0.01 26.83 4.45
CA GLY A 67 0.38 28.23 4.24
C GLY A 67 -0.72 29.09 3.58
N GLN A 68 -1.78 28.48 3.04
CA GLN A 68 -2.84 29.17 2.29
C GLN A 68 -4.21 29.15 2.99
N THR A 69 -4.36 28.42 4.09
CA THR A 69 -5.67 28.19 4.74
C THR A 69 -5.88 29.14 5.93
N GLU A 70 -6.15 30.41 5.67
CA GLU A 70 -7.08 31.18 6.50
C GLU A 70 -8.49 30.96 5.96
N ALA A 71 -9.42 30.50 6.81
CA ALA A 71 -10.83 30.14 6.52
C ALA A 71 -11.01 28.90 5.62
N GLU A 72 -11.68 27.82 6.02
CA GLU A 72 -13.15 27.76 6.15
C GLU A 72 -13.65 26.70 7.17
N ARG A 73 -12.77 25.93 7.84
CA ARG A 73 -13.13 25.09 9.01
C ARG A 73 -11.98 24.98 10.03
N PRO A 74 -12.25 25.10 11.35
CA PRO A 74 -11.24 24.82 12.37
C PRO A 74 -10.65 23.42 12.18
N PHE A 75 -9.34 23.28 12.37
CA PHE A 75 -8.64 21.98 12.29
C PHE A 75 -9.35 20.88 13.10
N GLY A 76 -9.89 21.23 14.27
CA GLY A 76 -10.65 20.33 15.13
C GLY A 76 -11.90 19.73 14.48
N GLU A 77 -12.60 20.46 13.61
CA GLU A 77 -13.78 19.93 12.92
C GLU A 77 -13.40 18.96 11.80
N ARG A 78 -12.33 19.26 11.05
CA ARG A 78 -11.78 18.35 10.03
C ARG A 78 -11.29 17.05 10.66
N PHE A 79 -10.55 17.15 11.77
CA PHE A 79 -10.07 16.00 12.53
C PHE A 79 -11.23 15.16 13.07
N ARG A 80 -12.26 15.81 13.63
CA ARG A 80 -13.45 15.13 14.15
C ARG A 80 -14.27 14.45 13.05
N ALA A 81 -14.36 15.02 11.86
CA ALA A 81 -15.01 14.38 10.72
C ALA A 81 -14.24 13.14 10.26
N TRP A 82 -12.91 13.22 10.24
CA TRP A 82 -12.03 12.11 9.85
C TRP A 82 -12.07 10.95 10.84
N ILE A 83 -11.97 11.22 12.15
CA ILE A 83 -11.99 10.18 13.19
C ILE A 83 -13.37 9.49 13.30
N LYS A 84 -14.43 10.16 12.84
CA LYS A 84 -15.79 9.60 12.78
C LYS A 84 -15.97 8.59 11.63
N GLN A 85 -15.04 8.51 10.67
CA GLN A 85 -15.10 7.46 9.66
C GLN A 85 -14.92 6.09 10.33
N PRO A 86 -15.77 5.10 10.03
CA PRO A 86 -15.88 3.87 10.83
C PRO A 86 -14.58 3.04 10.87
N MET A 87 -13.74 3.14 9.83
CA MET A 87 -12.49 2.39 9.72
C MET A 87 -11.26 3.14 10.24
N VAL A 88 -11.36 4.45 10.50
CA VAL A 88 -10.21 5.23 10.97
C VAL A 88 -9.87 4.90 12.41
N LEU A 89 -10.86 4.86 13.31
CA LEU A 89 -10.64 4.56 14.72
C LEU A 89 -10.03 3.16 14.94
N PRO A 90 -10.53 2.07 14.32
CA PRO A 90 -9.88 0.76 14.40
C PRO A 90 -8.46 0.75 13.84
N ALA A 91 -8.20 1.41 12.71
CA ALA A 91 -6.87 1.48 12.13
C ALA A 91 -5.87 2.19 13.06
N LEU A 92 -6.29 3.30 13.69
CA LEU A 92 -5.49 4.01 14.68
C LEU A 92 -5.24 3.17 15.94
N ALA A 93 -6.27 2.49 16.43
CA ALA A 93 -6.14 1.62 17.60
C ALA A 93 -5.11 0.50 17.36
N ILE A 94 -5.21 -0.20 16.23
CA ILE A 94 -4.24 -1.26 15.87
C ILE A 94 -2.85 -0.65 15.66
N SER A 95 -2.74 0.51 15.02
CA SER A 95 -1.46 1.22 14.85
C SER A 95 -0.80 1.54 16.20
N LEU A 96 -1.59 2.00 17.17
CA LEU A 96 -1.10 2.24 18.52
C LEU A 96 -0.62 0.95 19.19
N VAL A 97 -1.37 -0.15 19.07
CA VAL A 97 -0.95 -1.46 19.56
C VAL A 97 0.39 -1.87 18.94
N TYR A 98 0.55 -1.77 17.62
CA TYR A 98 1.81 -2.09 16.95
C TYR A 98 2.98 -1.24 17.45
N ILE A 99 2.78 0.06 17.63
CA ILE A 99 3.83 0.98 18.14
C ILE A 99 4.22 0.62 19.57
N VAL A 100 3.25 0.45 20.47
CA VAL A 100 3.49 0.10 21.87
C VAL A 100 4.14 -1.28 21.98
N SER A 101 3.62 -2.29 21.28
CA SER A 101 4.21 -3.63 21.26
C SER A 101 5.64 -3.64 20.71
N THR A 102 5.96 -2.77 19.74
CA THR A 102 7.32 -2.63 19.21
C THR A 102 8.26 -2.00 20.23
N ALA A 103 7.81 -0.93 20.88
CA ALA A 103 8.61 -0.20 21.86
C ALA A 103 8.90 -1.05 23.11
N LEU A 104 7.93 -1.88 23.53
CA LEU A 104 8.04 -2.77 24.69
C LEU A 104 8.59 -4.16 24.33
N SER A 105 8.97 -4.40 23.07
CA SER A 105 9.44 -5.71 22.62
C SER A 105 10.81 -6.07 23.19
N LEU A 106 11.04 -7.37 23.44
CA LEU A 106 12.37 -7.91 23.76
C LEU A 106 13.37 -7.73 22.61
N SER A 107 12.88 -7.65 21.37
CA SER A 107 13.69 -7.34 20.19
C SER A 107 13.02 -6.24 19.36
N PRO A 108 13.20 -4.96 19.74
CA PRO A 108 12.54 -3.84 19.08
C PRO A 108 12.90 -3.73 17.59
N LEU A 109 14.15 -4.01 17.23
CA LEU A 109 14.61 -3.94 15.84
C LEU A 109 13.93 -5.00 14.95
N VAL A 110 13.82 -6.24 15.43
CA VAL A 110 13.11 -7.29 14.69
C VAL A 110 11.62 -6.97 14.61
N SER A 111 11.05 -6.40 15.67
CA SER A 111 9.64 -5.99 15.70
C SER A 111 9.35 -4.84 14.73
N LEU A 112 10.27 -3.88 14.62
CA LEU A 112 10.16 -2.73 13.72
C LEU A 112 10.32 -3.14 12.25
N TRP A 113 11.42 -3.84 11.93
CA TRP A 113 11.80 -4.14 10.55
C TRP A 113 11.13 -5.41 9.99
N GLY A 114 10.80 -6.35 10.87
CA GLY A 114 10.39 -7.70 10.53
C GLY A 114 11.59 -8.65 10.43
N SER A 115 11.30 -9.95 10.36
CA SER A 115 12.34 -10.96 10.13
C SER A 115 12.93 -10.84 8.72
N TYR A 116 14.18 -11.22 8.53
CA TYR A 116 14.84 -11.21 7.22
C TYR A 116 14.04 -11.95 6.13
N GLN A 117 13.40 -13.06 6.49
CA GLN A 117 12.66 -13.89 5.54
C GLN A 117 11.31 -13.30 5.10
N ARG A 118 10.70 -12.44 5.92
CA ARG A 118 9.33 -11.98 5.71
C ARG A 118 9.21 -10.48 5.55
N LEU A 119 10.14 -9.72 6.13
CA LEU A 119 10.12 -8.26 6.19
C LEU A 119 8.78 -7.70 6.73
N GLN A 120 8.06 -8.50 7.51
CA GLN A 120 6.80 -8.15 8.14
C GLN A 120 7.07 -7.66 9.56
N GLY A 121 7.17 -6.35 9.71
CA GLY A 121 7.29 -5.67 11.00
C GLY A 121 6.41 -4.42 11.03
N SER A 122 6.50 -3.67 12.12
CA SER A 122 5.69 -2.47 12.33
C SER A 122 5.86 -1.42 11.25
N TYR A 123 7.05 -1.29 10.66
CA TYR A 123 7.27 -0.39 9.52
C TYR A 123 6.40 -0.77 8.31
N THR A 124 6.29 -2.06 7.98
CA THR A 124 5.42 -2.54 6.89
C THR A 124 3.95 -2.32 7.23
N PHE A 125 3.56 -2.65 8.47
CA PHE A 125 2.18 -2.45 8.91
C PHE A 125 1.75 -0.98 8.80
N LEU A 126 2.58 -0.07 9.32
CA LEU A 126 2.35 1.37 9.22
C LEU A 126 2.34 1.85 7.76
N SER A 127 3.11 1.23 6.87
CA SER A 127 3.05 1.52 5.43
C SER A 127 1.67 1.20 4.85
N TYR A 128 1.04 0.09 5.24
CA TYR A 128 -0.35 -0.22 4.84
C TYR A 128 -1.34 0.81 5.38
N VAL A 129 -1.17 1.21 6.64
CA VAL A 129 -2.03 2.23 7.28
C VAL A 129 -1.90 3.58 6.58
N VAL A 130 -0.70 3.94 6.13
CA VAL A 130 -0.49 5.15 5.33
C VAL A 130 -1.20 5.05 3.99
N VAL A 131 -1.12 3.93 3.26
CA VAL A 131 -1.89 3.75 2.01
C VAL A 131 -3.38 3.93 2.28
N PHE A 132 -3.90 3.28 3.32
CA PHE A 132 -5.29 3.42 3.74
C PHE A 132 -5.65 4.89 4.02
N ALA A 133 -4.85 5.60 4.81
CA ALA A 133 -5.10 7.00 5.16
C ALA A 133 -5.06 7.91 3.92
N MET A 134 -4.10 7.69 3.01
CA MET A 134 -3.99 8.44 1.76
C MET A 134 -5.21 8.22 0.87
N MET A 135 -5.68 6.98 0.75
CA MET A 135 -6.91 6.67 0.01
C MET A 135 -8.12 7.29 0.68
N ALA A 136 -8.29 7.13 2.00
CA ALA A 136 -9.42 7.68 2.76
C ALA A 136 -9.54 9.21 2.66
N VAL A 137 -8.40 9.92 2.51
CA VAL A 137 -8.37 11.38 2.39
C VAL A 137 -8.47 11.87 0.95
N ASN A 138 -7.87 11.17 -0.03
CA ASN A 138 -7.75 11.66 -1.41
C ASN A 138 -8.70 10.99 -2.42
N MET A 139 -9.33 9.86 -2.06
CA MET A 139 -10.32 9.19 -2.90
C MET A 139 -11.71 9.80 -2.63
N SER A 140 -12.05 10.84 -3.37
CA SER A 140 -13.28 11.61 -3.18
C SER A 140 -14.26 11.52 -4.36
N SER A 141 -13.82 10.96 -5.49
CA SER A 141 -14.64 10.86 -6.71
C SER A 141 -14.92 9.40 -7.10
N ARG A 142 -16.07 9.17 -7.73
CA ARG A 142 -16.44 7.84 -8.23
C ARG A 142 -15.53 7.37 -9.35
N GLU A 143 -15.03 8.29 -10.16
CA GLU A 143 -14.08 8.00 -11.24
C GLU A 143 -12.73 7.49 -10.70
N GLN A 144 -12.30 7.95 -9.51
CA GLN A 144 -11.10 7.39 -8.85
C GLN A 144 -11.33 5.94 -8.41
N VAL A 145 -12.52 5.64 -7.86
CA VAL A 145 -12.90 4.28 -7.50
C VAL A 145 -12.96 3.38 -8.73
N ASP A 146 -13.58 3.85 -9.81
CA ASP A 146 -13.67 3.09 -11.06
C ASP A 146 -12.29 2.83 -11.66
N ARG A 147 -11.38 3.82 -11.65
CA ARG A 147 -9.98 3.63 -12.03
C ARG A 147 -9.30 2.58 -11.14
N PHE A 148 -9.44 2.69 -9.82
CA PHE A 148 -8.85 1.72 -8.88
C PHE A 148 -9.32 0.30 -9.18
N VAL A 149 -10.63 0.08 -9.26
CA VAL A 149 -11.24 -1.23 -9.52
C VAL A 149 -10.80 -1.76 -10.88
N THR A 150 -10.83 -0.93 -11.91
CA THR A 150 -10.37 -1.30 -13.25
C THR A 150 -8.89 -1.71 -13.23
N THR A 151 -8.04 -0.95 -12.55
CA THR A 151 -6.62 -1.28 -12.42
C THR A 151 -6.38 -2.58 -11.66
N VAL A 152 -7.13 -2.84 -10.58
CA VAL A 152 -7.07 -4.12 -9.84
C VAL A 152 -7.46 -5.28 -10.77
N ILE A 153 -8.56 -5.16 -11.50
CA ILE A 153 -9.00 -6.19 -12.46
C ILE A 153 -7.91 -6.45 -13.50
N LEU A 154 -7.36 -5.39 -14.10
CA LEU A 154 -6.30 -5.51 -15.10
C LEU A 154 -5.02 -6.13 -14.54
N ALA A 155 -4.65 -5.81 -13.29
CA ALA A 155 -3.50 -6.42 -12.62
C ALA A 155 -3.74 -7.90 -12.28
N SER A 156 -4.99 -8.30 -12.01
CA SER A 156 -5.35 -9.70 -11.72
C SER A 156 -5.27 -10.59 -12.96
N VAL A 157 -5.48 -10.06 -14.17
CA VAL A 157 -5.44 -10.85 -15.43
C VAL A 157 -4.11 -11.61 -15.62
N PRO A 158 -2.93 -10.95 -15.66
CA PRO A 158 -1.66 -11.66 -15.82
C PRO A 158 -1.34 -12.60 -14.64
N VAL A 159 -1.80 -12.30 -13.42
CA VAL A 159 -1.67 -13.22 -12.27
C VAL A 159 -2.49 -14.49 -12.52
N ALA A 160 -3.74 -14.38 -12.94
CA ALA A 160 -4.57 -15.54 -13.23
C ALA A 160 -4.02 -16.36 -14.42
N LEU A 161 -3.62 -15.69 -15.51
CA LEU A 161 -3.03 -16.33 -16.68
C LEU A 161 -1.74 -17.09 -16.32
N TYR A 162 -0.87 -16.49 -15.53
CA TYR A 162 0.35 -17.18 -15.09
C TYR A 162 0.04 -18.39 -14.20
N GLY A 163 -1.01 -18.30 -13.37
CA GLY A 163 -1.50 -19.45 -12.60
C GLY A 163 -2.01 -20.60 -13.49
N ILE A 164 -2.71 -20.29 -14.58
CA ILE A 164 -3.16 -21.28 -15.57
C ILE A 164 -1.96 -21.95 -16.26
N ILE A 165 -0.92 -21.18 -16.62
CA ILE A 165 0.32 -21.72 -17.20
C ILE A 165 0.98 -22.71 -16.22
N GLN A 166 1.08 -22.34 -14.94
CA GLN A 166 1.61 -23.22 -13.89
C GLN A 166 0.79 -24.50 -13.73
N HIS A 167 -0.55 -24.40 -13.70
CA HIS A 167 -1.42 -25.56 -13.56
C HIS A 167 -1.19 -26.60 -14.66
N ASN A 168 -1.01 -26.13 -15.90
CA ASN A 168 -0.77 -26.98 -17.07
C ASN A 168 0.66 -27.54 -17.17
N GLY A 169 1.54 -27.26 -16.20
CA GLY A 169 2.94 -27.73 -16.22
C GLY A 169 3.81 -27.06 -17.28
N LEU A 170 3.39 -25.88 -17.77
CA LEU A 170 4.09 -25.12 -18.81
C LEU A 170 5.06 -24.09 -18.25
N ASP A 171 5.15 -23.96 -16.92
CA ASP A 171 6.09 -23.06 -16.25
C ASP A 171 7.46 -23.74 -16.07
N PRO A 172 8.53 -23.24 -16.73
CA PRO A 172 9.85 -23.84 -16.66
C PRO A 172 10.65 -23.42 -15.41
N LEU A 173 10.12 -22.52 -14.57
CA LEU A 173 10.87 -21.99 -13.44
C LEU A 173 11.07 -23.04 -12.34
N PRO A 174 12.25 -23.03 -11.66
CA PRO A 174 12.64 -24.07 -10.71
C PRO A 174 12.01 -23.85 -9.33
N TRP A 175 10.68 -23.94 -9.25
CA TRP A 175 9.95 -23.76 -7.99
C TRP A 175 10.20 -24.90 -7.01
N ALA A 176 10.42 -24.56 -5.73
CA ALA A 176 10.61 -25.55 -4.68
C ALA A 176 9.33 -26.36 -4.36
N GLY A 177 8.15 -25.86 -4.73
CA GLY A 177 6.86 -26.50 -4.47
C GLY A 177 6.18 -27.00 -5.75
N ASN A 178 5.19 -27.89 -5.58
CA ASN A 178 4.36 -28.36 -6.70
C ASN A 178 3.36 -27.26 -7.13
N VAL A 179 3.76 -26.46 -8.12
CA VAL A 179 2.94 -25.37 -8.66
C VAL A 179 1.83 -25.84 -9.62
N THR A 180 1.80 -27.12 -10.02
CA THR A 180 0.75 -27.65 -10.89
C THR A 180 -0.52 -27.99 -10.10
N ARG A 181 -0.36 -28.62 -8.92
CA ARG A 181 -1.45 -28.92 -7.99
C ARG A 181 -1.77 -27.76 -7.03
N ARG A 182 -0.75 -27.00 -6.63
CA ARG A 182 -0.87 -25.85 -5.72
C ARG A 182 -0.31 -24.61 -6.40
N VAL A 183 -1.09 -24.06 -7.32
CA VAL A 183 -0.73 -22.89 -8.13
C VAL A 183 -0.32 -21.73 -7.24
N ALA A 184 0.93 -21.27 -7.38
CA ALA A 184 1.47 -20.16 -6.61
C ALA A 184 1.26 -18.82 -7.34
N SER A 185 1.29 -18.86 -8.68
CA SER A 185 1.35 -17.71 -9.57
C SER A 185 2.37 -16.67 -9.08
N ASN A 186 2.11 -15.39 -9.33
CA ASN A 186 2.90 -14.27 -8.84
C ASN A 186 2.69 -14.06 -7.33
N MET A 187 1.70 -14.69 -6.69
CA MET A 187 1.35 -14.49 -5.28
C MET A 187 2.19 -15.33 -4.33
N GLY A 188 2.81 -16.40 -4.81
CA GLY A 188 3.75 -17.26 -4.09
C GLY A 188 3.09 -18.29 -3.17
N ASN A 189 1.99 -17.97 -2.52
CA ASN A 189 1.23 -18.93 -1.71
C ASN A 189 -0.12 -19.22 -2.36
N ALA A 190 -0.41 -20.51 -2.58
CA ALA A 190 -1.62 -20.99 -3.23
C ALA A 190 -2.93 -20.68 -2.49
N ILE A 191 -2.89 -20.19 -1.25
CA ILE A 191 -4.09 -19.69 -0.56
C ILE A 191 -4.56 -18.36 -1.17
N PHE A 192 -3.68 -17.65 -1.87
CA PHE A 192 -3.95 -16.33 -2.45
C PHE A 192 -4.31 -16.38 -3.95
N VAL A 193 -4.49 -17.58 -4.52
CA VAL A 193 -4.76 -17.81 -5.95
C VAL A 193 -5.99 -18.68 -6.13
#